data_AF-A0A448YV82-F1
#
_entry.id   AF-A0A448YV82-F1
#
_cell.length_a   1.000
_cell.length_b   1.000
_cell.length_c   1.000
_cell.angle_alpha   90.00
_cell.angle_beta   90.00
_cell.angle_gamma   90.00
#
_symmetry.space_group_name_H-M   'P 1'
#
loop_
_entity.id
_entity.type
_entity.pdbx_description
1 polymer ?
#
loop_
_entity_poly.entity_id
_entity_poly.type
_entity_poly.pdbx_seq_one_letter_code
_entity_poly.pdbx_strand_id
1 'polypeptide(L)'
;MNFFGGGEEAKPAGPDPVFAAKTEMEMYTDLFNKIASTCFSKCASRKHKEPDLSLGEMTCADRCVSKYLEGQERIGVVLQKANEEQAQQMAAQQQMQQQFGGR
;
A
#
# COMPACT_ATOMS: atom_id res chain seq x y z
N MET A 1 -24.10 34.87 33.75
CA MET A 1 -24.75 34.66 32.44
C MET A 1 -23.70 34.23 31.42
N ASN A 2 -23.67 32.95 31.08
CA ASN A 2 -22.86 32.36 30.01
C ASN A 2 -23.71 32.34 28.72
N PHE A 3 -23.47 33.26 27.77
CA PHE A 3 -24.31 33.40 26.58
C PHE A 3 -23.60 33.22 25.22
N PHE A 4 -22.28 33.33 25.13
CA PHE A 4 -21.57 33.03 23.88
C PHE A 4 -20.78 31.73 24.02
N GLY A 5 -21.53 30.63 23.95
CA GLY A 5 -21.01 29.28 23.73
C GLY A 5 -20.45 29.15 22.31
N GLY A 6 -19.28 29.76 22.09
CA GLY A 6 -18.40 29.39 21.00
C GLY A 6 -17.85 28.02 21.32
N GLY A 7 -18.58 26.98 20.91
CA GLY A 7 -18.07 25.62 20.83
C GLY A 7 -16.87 25.64 19.91
N GLU A 8 -15.70 25.81 20.50
CA GLU A 8 -14.44 25.41 19.89
C GLU A 8 -14.60 23.90 19.69
N GLU A 9 -14.96 23.53 18.46
CA GLU A 9 -14.95 22.15 18.00
C GLU A 9 -13.53 21.65 18.27
N ALA A 10 -13.39 20.88 19.34
CA ALA A 10 -12.18 20.17 19.67
C ALA A 10 -11.87 19.28 18.47
N LYS A 11 -11.03 19.80 17.55
CA LYS A 11 -10.45 19.00 16.47
C LYS A 11 -9.83 17.79 17.14
N PRO A 12 -10.32 16.57 16.84
CA PRO A 12 -9.79 15.38 17.48
C PRO A 12 -8.31 15.29 17.16
N ALA A 13 -7.49 15.11 18.20
CA ALA A 13 -6.05 14.88 18.12
C ALA A 13 -5.79 13.48 17.54
N GLY A 14 -6.03 13.33 16.25
CA GLY A 14 -5.68 12.19 15.40
C GLY A 14 -5.22 12.70 14.04
N PRO A 15 -4.61 11.84 13.19
CA PRO A 15 -4.33 12.24 11.82
C PRO A 15 -5.64 12.74 11.19
N ASP A 16 -5.60 13.93 10.58
CA ASP A 16 -6.80 14.51 9.95
C ASP A 16 -7.47 13.44 9.09
N PRO A 17 -8.80 13.24 9.18
CA PRO A 17 -9.49 12.22 8.39
C PRO A 17 -9.24 12.41 6.88
N VAL A 18 -8.98 13.66 6.48
CA VAL A 18 -8.57 14.04 5.12
C VAL A 18 -7.16 13.54 4.78
N PHE A 19 -6.23 13.51 5.73
CA PHE A 19 -4.87 13.00 5.52
C PHE A 19 -4.84 11.48 5.33
N ALA A 20 -5.60 10.74 6.15
CA ALA A 20 -5.76 9.30 5.99
C ALA A 20 -6.37 8.95 4.62
N ALA A 21 -7.46 9.63 4.25
CA ALA A 21 -8.11 9.42 2.95
C ALA A 21 -7.19 9.75 1.76
N LYS A 22 -6.34 10.79 1.86
CA LYS A 22 -5.35 11.10 0.82
C LYS A 22 -4.32 9.99 0.65
N THR A 23 -3.81 9.48 1.77
CA THR A 23 -2.83 8.38 1.76
C THR A 23 -3.41 7.12 1.11
N GLU A 24 -4.66 6.78 1.43
CA GLU A 24 -5.35 5.66 0.80
C GLU A 24 -5.48 5.85 -0.71
N MET A 25 -5.88 7.04 -1.16
CA MET A 25 -6.02 7.35 -2.60
C MET A 25 -4.69 7.28 -3.35
N GLU A 26 -3.60 7.75 -2.74
CA GLU A 26 -2.26 7.66 -3.32
C GLU A 26 -1.82 6.20 -3.48
N MET A 27 -2.11 5.36 -2.47
CA MET A 27 -1.84 3.91 -2.53
C MET A 27 -2.63 3.21 -3.63
N TYR A 28 -3.93 3.51 -3.78
CA TYR A 28 -4.74 2.96 -4.87
C TYR A 28 -4.25 3.41 -6.25
N THR A 29 -3.79 4.64 -6.37
CA THR A 29 -3.26 5.19 -7.62
C THR A 29 -1.97 4.49 -8.03
N ASP A 30 -1.03 4.31 -7.09
CA ASP A 30 0.21 3.57 -7.33
C ASP A 30 -0.06 2.10 -7.72
N LEU A 31 -0.99 1.45 -7.01
CA LEU A 31 -1.44 0.11 -7.32
C LEU A 31 -1.97 -0.01 -8.75
N PHE A 32 -2.88 0.89 -9.15
CA PHE A 32 -3.46 0.89 -10.49
C PHE A 32 -2.38 1.04 -11.57
N ASN A 33 -1.47 2.00 -11.39
CA ASN A 33 -0.39 2.24 -12.36
C ASN A 33 0.52 1.02 -12.54
N LYS A 34 0.88 0.35 -11.44
CA LYS A 34 1.71 -0.87 -11.47
C LYS A 34 0.99 -2.06 -12.11
N ILE A 35 -0.29 -2.24 -11.82
CA ILE A 35 -1.12 -3.28 -12.46
C ILE A 35 -1.18 -3.03 -13.97
N ALA A 36 -1.51 -1.80 -14.38
CA ALA A 36 -1.63 -1.42 -15.78
C ALA A 36 -0.32 -1.68 -16.54
N SER A 37 0.82 -1.21 -16.02
CA SER A 37 2.12 -1.43 -16.68
C SER A 37 2.52 -2.92 -16.74
N THR A 38 2.26 -3.66 -15.66
CA THR A 38 2.63 -5.08 -15.57
C THR A 38 1.78 -5.90 -16.52
N CYS A 39 0.46 -5.71 -16.53
CA CYS A 39 -0.42 -6.47 -17.39
C CYS A 39 -0.30 -6.06 -18.86
N PHE A 40 -0.07 -4.79 -19.16
CA PHE A 40 0.25 -4.37 -20.52
C PHE A 40 1.53 -5.04 -21.03
N SER A 41 2.62 -5.04 -20.24
CA SER A 41 3.87 -5.67 -20.67
C SER A 41 3.79 -7.20 -20.81
N LYS A 42 2.90 -7.87 -20.06
CA LYS A 42 2.74 -9.33 -20.10
C LYS A 42 1.76 -9.80 -21.18
N CYS A 43 0.69 -9.05 -21.39
CA CYS A 43 -0.43 -9.49 -22.23
C CYS A 43 -0.46 -8.81 -23.59
N ALA A 44 -0.02 -7.54 -23.70
CA ALA A 44 0.06 -6.88 -24.99
C ALA A 44 1.37 -7.28 -25.69
N SER A 45 1.28 -7.94 -26.84
CA SER A 45 2.45 -8.40 -27.59
C SER A 45 3.36 -7.23 -28.00
N ARG A 46 4.69 -7.41 -27.94
CA ARG A 46 5.66 -6.42 -28.46
C ARG A 46 5.48 -6.12 -29.95
N LYS A 47 4.86 -7.05 -30.69
CA LYS A 47 4.46 -6.87 -32.07
C LYS A 47 2.95 -6.70 -32.10
N HIS A 48 2.51 -5.46 -31.93
CA HIS A 48 1.11 -5.07 -32.14
C HIS A 48 0.81 -5.22 -33.64
N LYS A 49 0.02 -6.24 -33.99
CA LYS A 49 -0.45 -6.43 -35.37
C LYS A 49 -1.63 -5.50 -35.68
N GLU A 50 -2.46 -5.24 -34.69
CA GLU A 50 -3.71 -4.50 -34.80
C GLU A 50 -3.83 -3.53 -33.61
N PRO A 51 -4.56 -2.41 -33.77
CA PRO A 51 -4.73 -1.41 -32.72
C PRO A 51 -5.69 -1.87 -31.60
N ASP A 52 -6.57 -2.83 -31.90
CA ASP A 52 -7.53 -3.38 -30.96
C ASP A 52 -6.97 -4.59 -30.22
N LEU A 53 -7.43 -4.80 -28.97
CA LEU A 53 -7.07 -6.00 -28.22
C LEU A 53 -7.74 -7.23 -28.82
N SER A 54 -6.93 -8.20 -29.20
CA SER A 54 -7.42 -9.51 -29.60
C SER A 54 -8.05 -10.26 -28.42
N LEU A 55 -8.94 -11.22 -28.70
CA LEU A 55 -9.66 -11.99 -27.67
C LEU A 55 -8.72 -12.72 -26.69
N GLY A 56 -7.53 -13.11 -27.17
CA GLY A 56 -6.47 -13.69 -26.35
C GLY A 56 -5.80 -12.68 -25.41
N GLU A 57 -5.60 -11.44 -25.85
CA GLU A 57 -5.03 -10.36 -25.04
C GLU A 57 -6.03 -9.89 -23.97
N MET A 58 -7.32 -9.82 -24.30
CA MET A 58 -8.37 -9.52 -23.32
C MET A 58 -8.44 -10.58 -22.22
N THR A 59 -8.49 -11.87 -22.59
CA THR A 59 -8.52 -12.96 -21.61
C THR A 59 -7.23 -13.03 -20.78
N CYS A 60 -6.08 -12.68 -21.38
CA CYS A 60 -4.81 -12.57 -20.65
C CYS A 60 -4.87 -11.45 -19.62
N ALA A 61 -5.38 -10.27 -19.99
CA ALA A 61 -5.46 -9.10 -19.12
C ALA A 61 -6.27 -9.42 -17.86
N ASP A 62 -7.45 -10.03 -18.00
CA ASP A 62 -8.29 -10.43 -16.86
C ASP A 62 -7.54 -11.38 -15.91
N ARG A 63 -6.91 -12.43 -16.47
CA ARG A 63 -6.11 -13.39 -15.70
C ARG A 63 -4.89 -12.76 -15.05
N CYS A 64 -4.29 -11.76 -15.70
CA CYS A 64 -3.14 -11.04 -15.17
C CYS A 64 -3.52 -10.24 -13.92
N VAL A 65 -4.63 -9.51 -13.97
CA VAL A 65 -5.12 -8.72 -12.83
C VAL A 65 -5.44 -9.64 -11.65
N SER A 66 -6.17 -10.75 -11.87
CA SER A 66 -6.46 -11.71 -10.79
C SER A 66 -5.19 -12.24 -10.13
N LYS A 67 -4.21 -12.68 -10.92
CA LYS A 67 -2.93 -13.19 -10.40
C LYS A 67 -2.10 -12.11 -9.69
N TYR A 68 -2.16 -10.86 -10.17
CA TYR A 68 -1.44 -9.77 -9.56
C TYR A 68 -1.97 -9.49 -8.15
N LEU A 69 -3.30 -9.44 -7.99
CA LEU A 69 -3.93 -9.22 -6.69
C LEU A 69 -3.66 -10.38 -5.73
N GLU A 70 -3.77 -11.63 -6.18
CA GLU A 70 -3.39 -12.81 -5.38
C GLU A 70 -1.90 -12.75 -4.94
N GLY A 71 -1.02 -12.33 -5.85
CA GLY A 71 0.39 -12.13 -5.54
C GLY A 71 0.61 -11.03 -4.50
N GLN A 72 -0.09 -9.91 -4.64
CA GLN A 72 0.00 -8.78 -3.73
C GLN A 72 -0.49 -9.13 -2.32
N GLU A 73 -1.56 -9.92 -2.19
CA GLU A 73 -2.04 -10.42 -0.90
C GLU A 73 -0.99 -11.28 -0.20
N ARG A 74 -0.37 -12.23 -0.93
CA ARG A 74 0.69 -13.08 -0.39
C ARG A 74 1.91 -12.28 0.04
N ILE A 75 2.32 -11.31 -0.77
CA ILE A 75 3.41 -10.39 -0.43
C ILE A 75 3.06 -9.61 0.84
N GLY A 76 1.81 -9.16 0.99
CA GLY A 76 1.31 -8.51 2.19
C GLY A 76 1.52 -9.35 3.45
N VAL A 77 1.15 -10.63 3.41
CA VAL A 77 1.33 -11.57 4.54
C VAL A 77 2.82 -11.76 4.89
N VAL A 78 3.69 -11.87 3.89
CA VAL A 78 5.14 -12.04 4.11
C VAL A 78 5.75 -10.75 4.68
N LEU A 79 5.36 -9.58 4.16
CA LEU A 79 5.84 -8.29 4.65
C LEU A 79 5.43 -8.05 6.11
N GLN A 80 4.21 -8.43 6.49
CA GLN A 80 3.75 -8.34 7.87
C GLN A 80 4.65 -9.14 8.82
N LYS A 81 4.92 -10.40 8.48
CA LYS A 81 5.83 -11.26 9.27
C LYS A 81 7.24 -10.68 9.34
N ALA A 82 7.78 -10.19 8.23
CA ALA A 82 9.10 -9.57 8.19
C ALA A 82 9.19 -8.31 9.06
N ASN A 83 8.13 -7.48 9.08
CA ASN A 83 8.07 -6.28 9.92
C ASN A 83 8.05 -6.62 11.41
N GLU A 84 7.33 -7.66 11.82
CA GLU A 84 7.30 -8.15 13.21
C GLU A 84 8.69 -8.63 13.65
N GLU A 85 9.37 -9.41 12.80
CA GLU A 85 10.72 -9.90 13.06
C GLU A 85 11.74 -8.74 13.15
N GLN A 86 11.66 -7.75 12.26
CA GLN A 86 12.50 -6.56 12.32
C GLN A 86 12.25 -5.72 13.58
N ALA A 87 10.99 -5.57 14.00
CA ALA A 87 10.66 -4.84 15.23
C ALA A 87 11.27 -5.51 16.47
N GLN A 88 11.26 -6.85 16.52
CA GLN A 88 11.91 -7.61 17.59
C GLN A 88 13.44 -7.44 17.58
N GLN A 89 14.07 -7.46 16.40
CA GLN A 89 15.51 -7.22 16.27
C GLN A 89 15.90 -5.80 16.71
N MET A 90 15.11 -4.79 16.34
CA MET A 90 15.35 -3.41 16.78
C MET A 90 15.17 -3.24 18.30
N ALA A 91 14.16 -3.90 18.89
CA ALA A 91 13.95 -3.88 20.34
C ALA A 91 15.09 -4.58 21.09
N ALA A 92 15.58 -5.71 20.59
CA ALA A 92 16.72 -6.43 21.17
C ALA A 92 18.02 -5.61 21.07
N GLN A 93 18.24 -4.89 19.97
CA GLN A 93 19.38 -3.97 19.83
C GLN A 93 19.29 -2.77 20.78
N GLN A 94 18.11 -2.20 20.99
CA GLN A 94 17.91 -1.11 21.95
C GLN A 94 18.11 -1.57 23.40
N GLN A 95 17.67 -2.78 23.75
CA GLN A 95 17.92 -3.36 25.08
C GLN A 95 19.41 -3.62 25.31
N MET A 96 20.14 -4.12 24.30
CA MET A 96 21.59 -4.28 24.38
C MET A 96 22.32 -2.94 24.56
N GLN A 97 21.90 -1.87 23.87
CA GLN A 97 22.52 -0.54 24.05
C GLN A 97 22.27 0.05 25.44
N GLN A 98 21.07 -0.11 26.00
CA GLN A 98 20.75 0.34 27.36
C GLN A 98 21.54 -0.42 28.42
N GLN A 99 21.85 -1.71 28.19
CA GLN A 99 22.61 -2.53 29.13
C GLN A 99 24.12 -2.22 29.12
N PHE A 100 24.69 -1.76 28.00
CA PHE A 100 26.12 -1.44 27.86
C PHE A 100 26.45 0.06 28.02
N GLY A 101 25.48 0.98 27.95
CA GLY A 101 25.70 2.43 28.09
C GLY A 101 25.57 3.00 29.51
N GLY A 102 25.35 2.17 30.54
CA GLY A 102 25.08 2.58 31.92
C GLY A 102 26.25 2.46 32.91
N ARG A 103 27.51 2.56 32.48
CA ARG A 103 28.69 2.61 33.37
C ARG A 103 29.51 3.87 33.15
#